data_AF-A0A0F8Z9R4-F1
#
_entry.id   AF-A0A0F8Z9R4-F1
#
_cell.length_a   1.000
_cell.length_b   1.000
_cell.length_c   1.000
_cell.angle_alpha   90.00
_cell.angle_beta   90.00
_cell.angle_gamma   90.00
#
_symmetry.space_group_name_H-M   'P 1'
#
loop_
_entity.id
_entity.type
_entity.pdbx_description
1 polymer ?
#
loop_
_entity_poly.entity_id
_entity_poly.type
_entity_poly.pdbx_seq_one_letter_code
_entity_poly.pdbx_strand_id
1 'polypeptide(L)'
;MVDWTNKSQRARFAACVTAVQAGNNNAAEELITAMKPAVLQLAKRYGHLPGADFDNLLQVGQIAVWEAAKSYDPSKGTSVATHCYNMIRWRMAKSFHKYRRDHILDNANSLTPVVAKNIPARQSARPEDAAML
;
A
#
# COMPACT_ATOMS: atom_id res chain seq x y z
N MET A 1 -3.56 -7.52 -21.08
CA MET A 1 -3.43 -6.12 -20.63
C MET A 1 -4.77 -5.47 -20.89
N VAL A 2 -5.41 -4.81 -19.91
CA VAL A 2 -6.71 -4.17 -20.15
C VAL A 2 -6.54 -3.16 -21.28
N ASP A 3 -7.38 -3.28 -22.30
CA ASP A 3 -7.28 -2.45 -23.49
C ASP A 3 -7.98 -1.10 -23.25
N TRP A 4 -7.19 -0.11 -22.83
CA TRP A 4 -7.64 1.27 -22.64
C TRP A 4 -7.49 2.11 -23.93
N THR A 5 -7.37 1.48 -25.10
CA THR A 5 -7.04 2.19 -26.35
C THR A 5 -8.23 2.90 -27.00
N ASN A 6 -9.44 2.73 -26.49
CA ASN A 6 -10.61 3.43 -27.03
C ASN A 6 -10.50 4.95 -26.81
N LYS A 7 -10.62 5.72 -27.90
CA LYS A 7 -10.59 7.20 -27.92
C LYS A 7 -11.58 7.82 -26.92
N SER A 8 -12.78 7.23 -26.78
CA SER A 8 -13.79 7.73 -25.83
C SER A 8 -13.35 7.56 -24.38
N GLN A 9 -12.71 6.43 -24.03
CA GLN A 9 -12.16 6.21 -22.70
C GLN A 9 -11.00 7.15 -22.40
N ARG A 10 -10.13 7.41 -23.38
CA ARG A 10 -9.01 8.36 -23.20
C ARG A 10 -9.50 9.77 -22.89
N ALA A 11 -10.48 10.26 -23.65
CA ALA A 11 -11.10 11.56 -23.40
C ALA A 11 -11.76 11.62 -22.02
N ARG A 12 -12.48 10.56 -21.65
CA ARG A 12 -13.11 10.43 -20.33
C ARG A 12 -12.08 10.49 -19.20
N PHE A 13 -10.98 9.74 -19.30
CA PHE A 13 -9.93 9.74 -18.28
C PHE A 13 -9.26 11.11 -18.14
N ALA A 14 -9.00 11.80 -19.26
CA ALA A 14 -8.48 13.15 -19.23
C ALA A 14 -9.45 14.12 -18.54
N ALA A 15 -10.75 14.03 -18.84
CA ALA A 15 -11.78 14.84 -18.18
C ALA A 15 -11.87 14.57 -16.67
N CYS A 16 -11.82 13.30 -16.25
CA CYS A 16 -11.77 12.93 -14.84
C CYS A 16 -10.56 13.54 -14.14
N VAL A 17 -9.37 13.46 -14.76
CA VAL A 17 -8.14 14.02 -14.18
C VAL A 17 -8.26 15.53 -13.97
N THR A 18 -8.72 16.29 -14.98
CA THR A 18 -8.92 17.74 -14.85
C THR A 18 -9.88 18.06 -13.70
N ALA A 19 -10.99 17.32 -13.59
CA ALA A 19 -11.96 17.50 -12.51
C ALA A 19 -11.39 17.16 -11.13
N VAL A 20 -10.60 16.08 -11.02
CA VAL A 20 -9.91 15.70 -9.78
C VAL A 20 -8.91 16.77 -9.34
N GLN A 21 -8.14 17.32 -10.28
CA GLN A 21 -7.19 18.39 -10.02
C GLN A 21 -7.88 19.70 -9.59
N ALA A 22 -9.12 19.91 -10.04
CA ALA A 22 -10.00 20.98 -9.57
C ALA A 22 -10.70 20.69 -8.23
N GLY A 23 -10.43 19.54 -7.59
CA GLY A 23 -10.98 19.18 -6.28
C GLY A 23 -12.30 18.40 -6.31
N ASN A 24 -12.74 17.92 -7.48
CA ASN A 24 -13.96 17.11 -7.59
C ASN A 24 -13.68 15.65 -7.18
N ASN A 25 -14.16 15.27 -6.00
CA ASN A 25 -14.00 13.92 -5.46
C ASN A 25 -14.81 12.85 -6.23
N ASN A 26 -15.98 13.21 -6.79
CA ASN A 26 -16.80 12.26 -7.55
C ASN A 26 -16.09 11.80 -8.83
N ALA A 27 -15.34 12.72 -9.47
CA ALA A 27 -14.51 12.38 -10.63
C ALA A 27 -13.37 11.40 -10.29
N ALA A 28 -12.86 11.44 -9.04
CA ALA A 28 -11.87 10.47 -8.58
C ALA A 28 -12.49 9.08 -8.43
N GLU A 29 -13.66 8.97 -7.82
CA GLU A 29 -14.38 7.70 -7.67
C GLU A 29 -14.69 7.06 -9.02
N GLU A 30 -15.08 7.88 -10.00
CA GLU A 30 -15.31 7.42 -11.36
C GLU A 30 -14.05 6.85 -12.01
N LEU A 31 -12.92 7.55 -11.90
CA LEU A 31 -11.64 7.09 -12.42
C LEU A 31 -11.15 5.82 -11.70
N ILE A 32 -11.32 5.75 -10.38
CA ILE A 32 -11.00 4.56 -9.57
C ILE A 32 -11.85 3.36 -10.03
N THR A 33 -13.14 3.58 -10.24
CA THR A 33 -14.08 2.54 -10.72
C THR A 33 -13.67 2.05 -12.09
N ALA A 34 -13.33 2.97 -13.00
CA ALA A 34 -12.86 2.61 -14.32
C ALA A 34 -11.53 1.83 -14.28
N MET A 35 -10.59 2.20 -13.40
CA MET A 35 -9.28 1.54 -13.26
C MET A 35 -9.33 0.25 -12.42
N LYS A 36 -10.46 -0.09 -11.78
CA LYS A 36 -10.64 -1.27 -10.92
C LYS A 36 -10.16 -2.59 -11.56
N PRO A 37 -10.38 -2.88 -12.86
CA PRO A 37 -9.84 -4.09 -13.48
C PRO A 37 -8.30 -4.17 -13.42
N ALA A 38 -7.60 -3.05 -13.61
CA ALA A 38 -6.14 -2.99 -13.51
C ALA A 38 -5.66 -3.18 -12.06
N VAL A 39 -6.35 -2.56 -11.10
CA VAL A 39 -6.09 -2.74 -9.66
C VAL A 39 -6.22 -4.21 -9.28
N LEU A 40 -7.33 -4.86 -9.66
CA LEU A 40 -7.58 -6.29 -9.41
C LEU A 40 -6.51 -7.17 -10.05
N GLN A 41 -6.13 -6.89 -11.31
CA GLN A 41 -5.12 -7.67 -12.02
C GLN A 41 -3.75 -7.59 -11.34
N LEU A 42 -3.33 -6.40 -10.91
CA LEU A 42 -2.06 -6.20 -10.22
C LEU A 42 -2.10 -6.75 -8.80
N ALA A 43 -3.21 -6.58 -8.06
CA ALA A 43 -3.39 -7.16 -6.74
C ALA A 43 -3.27 -8.69 -6.79
N LYS A 44 -3.89 -9.37 -7.76
CA LYS A 44 -3.76 -10.83 -7.94
C LYS A 44 -2.32 -11.29 -8.20
N ARG A 45 -1.49 -10.45 -8.84
CA ARG A 45 -0.07 -10.73 -9.09
C ARG A 45 0.76 -10.74 -7.80
N TYR A 46 0.37 -9.99 -6.77
CA TYR A 46 1.08 -9.97 -5.48
C TYR A 46 0.36 -10.79 -4.40
N GLY A 47 -0.96 -10.91 -4.49
CA GLY A 47 -1.83 -11.52 -3.48
C GLY A 47 -1.69 -13.04 -3.31
N HIS A 48 -1.05 -13.73 -4.25
CA HIS A 48 -0.76 -15.16 -4.12
C HIS A 48 0.57 -15.43 -3.39
N LEU A 49 1.34 -14.40 -3.07
CA LEU A 49 2.61 -14.55 -2.36
C LEU A 49 2.35 -14.74 -0.86
N PRO A 50 3.13 -15.59 -0.16
CA PRO A 50 3.00 -15.77 1.28
C PRO A 50 3.11 -14.44 2.03
N GLY A 51 2.18 -14.20 2.96
CA GLY A 51 2.12 -12.94 3.70
C GLY A 51 1.64 -11.75 2.87
N ALA A 52 0.95 -11.94 1.75
CA ALA A 52 0.28 -10.84 1.08
C ALA A 52 -1.12 -10.62 1.69
N ASP A 53 -1.43 -9.39 2.05
CA ASP A 53 -2.80 -8.96 2.35
C ASP A 53 -3.44 -8.40 1.08
N PHE A 54 -4.37 -9.17 0.51
CA PHE A 54 -5.04 -8.82 -0.75
C PHE A 54 -5.91 -7.57 -0.62
N ASP A 55 -6.62 -7.40 0.49
CA ASP A 55 -7.52 -6.25 0.69
C ASP A 55 -6.70 -4.97 0.87
N ASN A 56 -5.58 -5.04 1.60
CA ASN A 56 -4.62 -3.94 1.66
C ASN A 56 -4.06 -3.60 0.26
N LEU A 57 -3.71 -4.60 -0.56
CA LEU A 57 -3.24 -4.34 -1.93
C LEU A 57 -4.31 -3.62 -2.77
N LEU A 58 -5.58 -4.02 -2.65
CA LEU A 58 -6.68 -3.34 -3.35
C LEU A 58 -6.80 -1.87 -2.96
N GLN A 59 -6.77 -1.59 -1.65
CA GLN A 59 -6.83 -0.20 -1.15
C GLN A 59 -5.64 0.62 -1.63
N VAL A 60 -4.42 0.07 -1.53
CA VAL A 60 -3.20 0.72 -2.03
C VAL A 60 -3.33 1.06 -3.51
N GLY A 61 -3.91 0.17 -4.32
CA GLY A 61 -4.15 0.44 -5.73
C GLY A 61 -5.14 1.55 -5.99
N GLN A 62 -6.25 1.60 -5.23
CA GLN A 62 -7.25 2.66 -5.37
C GLN A 62 -6.68 4.03 -4.98
N ILE A 63 -5.93 4.09 -3.87
CA ILE A 63 -5.22 5.32 -3.46
C ILE A 63 -4.22 5.75 -4.53
N ALA A 64 -3.48 4.81 -5.12
CA ALA A 64 -2.52 5.10 -6.17
C ALA A 64 -3.18 5.71 -7.43
N VAL A 65 -4.41 5.32 -7.77
CA VAL A 65 -5.17 5.95 -8.88
C VAL A 65 -5.50 7.41 -8.55
N TRP A 66 -5.98 7.67 -7.32
CA TRP A 66 -6.29 9.04 -6.89
C TRP A 66 -5.03 9.93 -6.88
N GLU A 67 -3.92 9.44 -6.31
CA GLU A 67 -2.65 10.16 -6.32
C GLU A 67 -2.14 10.40 -7.74
N ALA A 68 -2.23 9.39 -8.62
CA ALA A 68 -1.82 9.51 -10.02
C ALA A 68 -2.64 10.57 -10.76
N ALA A 69 -3.95 10.66 -10.50
CA ALA A 69 -4.79 11.68 -11.10
C ALA A 69 -4.37 13.09 -10.64
N LYS A 70 -4.09 13.27 -9.34
CA LYS A 70 -3.62 14.56 -8.80
C LYS A 70 -2.27 14.97 -9.35
N SER A 71 -1.35 14.02 -9.57
CA SER A 71 0.00 14.29 -10.07
C SER A 71 0.15 14.22 -11.59
N TYR A 72 -0.92 13.92 -12.32
CA TYR A 72 -0.83 13.72 -13.76
C TYR A 72 -0.45 15.01 -14.47
N ASP A 73 0.52 14.89 -15.37
CA ASP A 73 1.03 15.98 -16.18
C ASP A 73 0.99 15.58 -17.66
N PRO A 74 0.10 16.17 -18.47
CA PRO A 74 -0.03 15.82 -19.88
C PRO A 74 1.21 16.20 -20.71
N SER A 75 2.04 17.14 -20.26
CA SER A 75 3.26 17.56 -20.98
C SER A 75 4.31 16.45 -21.09
N LYS A 76 4.24 15.44 -20.22
CA LYS A 76 5.13 14.27 -20.22
C LYS A 76 4.77 13.21 -21.27
N GLY A 77 3.75 13.45 -22.10
CA GLY A 77 3.42 12.63 -23.26
C GLY A 77 2.87 11.23 -22.97
N THR A 78 2.67 10.87 -21.70
CA THR A 78 2.15 9.56 -21.30
C THR A 78 0.63 9.62 -21.12
N SER A 79 -0.11 8.62 -21.58
CA SER A 79 -1.56 8.57 -21.37
C SER A 79 -1.93 8.47 -19.88
N VAL A 80 -3.08 9.03 -19.49
CA VAL A 80 -3.59 8.93 -18.10
C VAL A 80 -3.64 7.47 -17.62
N ALA A 81 -4.16 6.56 -18.46
CA ALA A 81 -4.26 5.15 -18.13
C ALA A 81 -2.88 4.53 -17.85
N THR A 82 -1.89 4.82 -18.69
CA THR A 82 -0.51 4.36 -18.52
C THR A 82 0.10 4.92 -17.23
N HIS A 83 -0.08 6.21 -16.96
CA HIS A 83 0.42 6.84 -15.74
C HIS A 83 -0.18 6.21 -14.48
N CYS A 84 -1.51 6.06 -14.44
CA CYS A 84 -2.21 5.42 -13.34
C CYS A 84 -1.76 3.97 -13.16
N TYR A 85 -1.70 3.18 -14.23
CA TYR A 85 -1.24 1.79 -14.17
C TYR A 85 0.17 1.67 -13.58
N ASN A 86 1.10 2.53 -14.02
CA ASN A 86 2.46 2.56 -13.50
C ASN A 86 2.50 2.93 -12.01
N MET A 87 1.69 3.92 -11.59
CA MET A 87 1.59 4.31 -10.19
C MET A 87 1.03 3.16 -9.32
N ILE A 88 -0.04 2.50 -9.76
CA ILE A 88 -0.63 1.34 -9.07
C ILE A 88 0.42 0.25 -8.89
N ARG A 89 1.10 -0.14 -9.98
CA ARG A 89 2.13 -1.17 -9.97
C ARG A 89 3.24 -0.83 -8.98
N TRP A 90 3.76 0.40 -9.02
CA TRP A 90 4.86 0.82 -8.16
C TRP A 90 4.44 0.88 -6.68
N ARG A 91 3.26 1.46 -6.38
CA ARG A 91 2.72 1.55 -5.02
C ARG A 91 2.42 0.19 -4.40
N MET A 92 1.81 -0.73 -5.15
CA MET A 92 1.57 -2.10 -4.68
C MET A 92 2.87 -2.85 -4.41
N ALA A 93 3.84 -2.80 -5.34
CA ALA A 93 5.14 -3.43 -5.13
C ALA A 93 5.82 -2.89 -3.86
N LYS A 94 5.85 -1.57 -3.70
CA LYS A 94 6.42 -0.92 -2.50
C LYS A 94 5.69 -1.34 -1.23
N SER A 95 4.36 -1.36 -1.22
CA SER A 95 3.55 -1.78 -0.07
C SER A 95 3.82 -3.23 0.31
N PHE A 96 3.84 -4.14 -0.67
CA PHE A 96 4.15 -5.55 -0.43
C PHE A 96 5.54 -5.76 0.20
N HIS A 97 6.56 -5.05 -0.31
CA HIS A 97 7.92 -5.16 0.23
C HIS A 97 8.04 -4.60 1.65
N LYS A 98 7.32 -3.50 1.94
CA LYS A 98 7.23 -2.94 3.29
C LYS A 98 6.54 -3.91 4.24
N TYR A 99 5.36 -4.40 3.88
CA TYR A 99 4.61 -5.36 4.69
C TYR A 99 5.46 -6.57 5.03
N ARG A 100 6.08 -7.20 4.02
CA ARG A 100 6.93 -8.38 4.23
C ARG A 100 8.08 -8.10 5.20
N ARG A 101 8.71 -6.93 5.10
CA ARG A 101 9.79 -6.52 6.03
C ARG A 101 9.25 -6.40 7.45
N ASP A 102 8.16 -5.66 7.63
CA ASP A 102 7.60 -5.38 8.96
C ASP A 102 7.07 -6.68 9.61
N HIS A 103 6.44 -7.56 8.83
CA HIS A 103 5.95 -8.86 9.32
C HIS A 103 7.07 -9.85 9.68
N ILE A 104 8.22 -9.79 9.00
CA ILE A 104 9.41 -10.56 9.38
C ILE A 104 9.95 -10.06 10.73
N LEU A 105 9.94 -8.74 10.97
CA LEU A 105 10.38 -8.16 12.24
C LEU A 105 9.44 -8.54 13.38
N ASP A 106 8.13 -8.51 13.15
CA ASP A 106 7.13 -8.93 14.14
C ASP A 106 7.30 -10.42 14.48
N ASN A 107 7.52 -11.28 13.49
CA ASN A 107 7.78 -12.71 13.72
C ASN A 107 9.13 -12.96 14.42
N ALA A 108 10.20 -12.25 14.05
CA ALA A 108 11.50 -12.38 14.69
C ALA A 108 11.46 -11.96 16.17
N ASN A 109 10.70 -10.90 16.49
CA ASN A 109 10.46 -10.49 17.87
C ASN A 109 9.55 -11.50 18.61
N SER A 110 8.58 -12.11 17.93
CA SER A 110 7.71 -13.15 18.50
C SER A 110 8.41 -14.51 18.72
N LEU A 111 9.57 -14.76 18.10
CA LEU A 111 10.41 -15.94 18.33
C LEU A 111 11.34 -15.79 19.56
N THR A 112 11.11 -14.80 20.42
CA THR A 112 11.82 -14.65 21.70
C THR A 112 11.11 -15.23 22.94
N PRO A 113 10.34 -16.35 22.92
CA PRO A 113 9.97 -16.99 24.18
C PRO A 113 11.19 -17.68 24.84
N VAL A 114 12.33 -17.78 24.14
CA VAL A 114 13.58 -18.36 24.66
C VAL A 114 14.37 -17.37 25.53
N VAL A 115 14.29 -16.06 25.25
CA VAL A 115 15.01 -15.04 26.05
C VAL A 115 14.27 -14.76 27.36
N ALA A 116 12.93 -14.77 27.34
CA ALA A 116 12.12 -14.51 28.54
C ALA A 116 12.21 -15.63 29.60
N LYS A 117 12.55 -16.87 29.23
CA LYS A 117 12.64 -18.00 30.16
C LYS A 117 13.96 -18.11 30.93
N ASN A 118 14.99 -17.34 30.56
CA ASN A 118 16.33 -17.42 31.17
C ASN A 118 16.77 -16.12 31.88
N ILE A 119 15.86 -15.21 32.18
CA ILE A 119 16.16 -14.08 33.06
C ILE A 119 16.03 -14.60 34.50
N PRO A 120 17.12 -14.78 35.27
CA PRO A 120 16.99 -15.14 36.67
C PRO A 120 16.17 -14.05 37.35
N ALA A 121 15.16 -14.48 38.12
CA ALA A 121 14.32 -13.56 38.89
C ALA A 121 15.25 -12.61 39.66
N ARG A 122 15.16 -11.31 39.35
CA ARG A 122 15.86 -10.26 40.08
C ARG A 122 15.37 -10.36 41.52
N GLN A 123 16.17 -10.97 42.40
CA GLN A 123 15.86 -11.00 43.82
C GLN A 123 15.68 -9.55 44.25
N SER A 124 14.45 -9.19 44.58
CA SER A 124 14.17 -7.94 45.27
C SER A 124 14.90 -8.05 46.60
N ALA A 125 15.95 -7.25 46.78
CA ALA A 125 16.59 -7.07 48.07
C ALA A 125 15.48 -6.82 49.09
N ARG A 126 15.44 -7.64 50.14
CA ARG A 126 14.46 -7.48 51.20
C ARG A 126 14.80 -6.19 51.94
N PRO A 127 13.78 -5.41 52.36
CA PRO A 127 14.01 -4.13 53.04
C PRO A 127 14.76 -4.27 54.39
N GLU A 128 14.95 -5.49 54.89
CA GLU A 128 15.69 -5.80 56.11
C GLU A 128 17.23 -5.68 55.99
N ASP A 129 17.79 -5.68 54.78
CA ASP A 129 19.26 -5.62 54.58
C ASP A 129 19.84 -4.20 54.58
N ALA A 130 19.00 -3.16 54.64
CA ALA A 130 19.43 -1.75 54.62
C ALA A 130 19.69 -1.15 56.01
N ALA A 131 19.50 -1.90 57.09
CA ALA A 131 19.55 -1.39 58.48
C ALA A 131 20.80 -1.79 59.28
N MET A 132 21.79 -2.43 58.67
CA MET A 132 23.06 -2.78 59.33
C MET A 132 24.24 -2.39 58.45
N LEU A 133 24.63 -1.11 58.52
CA LEU A 133 26.02 -0.58 58.53
C LEU A 133 25.99 0.95 58.46
#